data_AF-A0A8H8P6Q5-F1
#
_entry.id   AF-A0A8H8P6Q5-F1
#
_cell.length_a   1.000
_cell.length_b   1.000
_cell.length_c   1.000
_cell.angle_alpha   90.00
_cell.angle_beta   90.00
_cell.angle_gamma   90.00
#
_symmetry.space_group_name_H-M   'P 1'
#
loop_
_entity.id
_entity.type
_entity.pdbx_description
1 polymer ?
#
loop_
_entity_poly.entity_id
_entity_poly.type
_entity_poly.pdbx_seq_one_letter_code
_entity_poly.pdbx_strand_id
1 'polypeptide(L)'
;MGYITIPATAIASFIFFGFLAAGEEIENPFGYDKNDLDMDYFCKILIRAELDALMSVPVPKPEEWAFSEDNNYLFESDDAEIPGRSPEEWLEETNPEEAMRNALMDYELGLYTDSRS
;
A
#
# COMPACT_ATOMS: atom_id res chain seq x y z
N MET A 1 61.15 1.93 -9.85
CA MET A 1 59.72 2.22 -9.62
C MET A 1 58.93 2.60 -10.87
N GLY A 2 59.52 3.17 -11.93
CA GLY A 2 58.76 3.64 -13.11
C GLY A 2 58.01 2.58 -13.92
N TYR A 3 58.44 1.32 -13.94
CA TYR A 3 57.76 0.25 -14.66
C TYR A 3 56.47 -0.25 -13.98
N ILE A 4 56.29 0.03 -12.69
CA ILE A 4 55.08 -0.34 -11.93
C ILE A 4 53.94 0.65 -12.22
N THR A 5 54.28 1.88 -12.57
CA THR A 5 53.28 2.92 -12.89
C THR A 5 52.39 2.50 -14.04
N ILE A 6 52.94 1.87 -15.08
CA ILE A 6 52.19 1.45 -16.28
C ILE A 6 51.08 0.43 -15.96
N PRO A 7 51.37 -0.72 -15.31
CA PRO A 7 50.31 -1.67 -14.94
C PRO A 7 49.41 -1.12 -13.84
N ALA A 8 49.93 -0.32 -12.90
CA ALA A 8 49.12 0.25 -11.83
C ALA A 8 48.07 1.24 -12.37
N THR A 9 48.44 2.12 -13.31
CA THR A 9 47.48 3.05 -13.93
C THR A 9 46.50 2.32 -14.85
N ALA A 10 46.92 1.25 -15.52
CA ALA A 10 46.03 0.43 -16.35
C ALA A 10 44.96 -0.30 -15.51
N ILE A 11 45.34 -0.85 -14.35
CA ILE A 11 44.38 -1.47 -13.43
C ILE A 11 43.45 -0.43 -12.84
N ALA A 12 43.99 0.71 -12.39
CA ALA A 12 43.20 1.79 -11.84
C ALA A 12 42.18 2.32 -12.87
N SER A 13 42.61 2.58 -14.11
CA SER A 13 41.72 3.05 -15.16
C SER A 13 40.65 2.02 -15.50
N PHE A 14 40.99 0.73 -15.58
CA PHE A 14 40.00 -0.33 -15.81
C PHE A 14 38.91 -0.34 -14.74
N ILE A 15 39.28 -0.22 -13.46
CA ILE A 15 38.31 -0.17 -12.35
C ILE A 15 37.43 1.08 -12.46
N PHE A 16 38.03 2.26 -12.69
CA PHE A 16 37.27 3.51 -12.82
C PHE A 16 36.30 3.50 -14.01
N PHE A 17 36.74 3.05 -15.18
CA PHE A 17 35.87 2.94 -16.35
C PHE A 17 34.80 1.86 -16.18
N GLY A 18 35.11 0.76 -15.48
CA GLY A 18 34.12 -0.26 -15.13
C GLY A 18 32.98 0.31 -14.27
N PHE A 19 33.30 1.17 -13.29
CA PHE A 19 32.26 1.83 -12.49
C PHE A 19 31.44 2.84 -13.28
N LEU A 20 32.05 3.59 -14.21
CA LEU A 20 31.32 4.51 -15.07
C LEU A 20 30.32 3.77 -15.97
N ALA A 21 30.77 2.70 -16.63
CA ALA A 21 29.91 1.89 -17.49
C ALA A 21 28.78 1.21 -16.70
N ALA A 22 29.08 0.64 -15.53
CA ALA A 22 28.05 0.07 -14.67
C ALA A 22 27.06 1.14 -14.18
N GLY A 23 27.53 2.37 -13.92
CA GLY A 23 26.70 3.52 -13.56
C GLY A 23 25.71 3.90 -14.67
N GLU A 24 26.19 3.93 -15.91
CA GLU A 24 25.38 4.22 -17.10
C GLU A 24 24.28 3.16 -17.29
N GLU A 25 24.60 1.87 -17.10
CA GLU A 25 23.61 0.79 -17.19
C GLU A 25 22.54 0.81 -16.09
N ILE A 26 22.81 1.39 -14.90
CA ILE A 26 21.83 1.44 -13.80
C ILE A 26 21.09 2.77 -13.68
N GLU A 27 21.47 3.80 -14.46
CA GLU A 27 20.93 5.15 -14.32
C GLU A 27 19.44 5.21 -14.70
N ASN A 28 19.05 4.47 -15.73
CA ASN A 28 17.68 4.43 -16.21
C ASN A 28 17.11 3.00 -16.22
N PRO A 29 16.81 2.42 -15.05
CA PRO A 29 16.42 1.01 -14.94
C PRO A 29 15.07 0.66 -15.58
N PHE A 30 14.33 1.65 -16.07
CA PHE A 30 13.01 1.51 -16.70
C PHE A 30 13.02 1.85 -18.20
N GLY A 31 14.20 1.91 -18.81
CA GLY A 31 14.35 2.10 -20.25
C GLY A 31 14.01 0.86 -21.06
N TYR A 32 14.60 0.78 -22.26
CA TYR A 32 14.47 -0.35 -23.18
C TYR A 32 15.82 -0.96 -23.55
N ASP A 33 16.86 -0.65 -22.78
CA ASP A 33 18.17 -1.27 -22.96
C ASP A 33 18.15 -2.71 -22.47
N LYS A 34 19.14 -3.49 -22.91
CA LYS A 34 19.18 -4.94 -22.66
C LYS A 34 19.26 -5.28 -21.16
N ASN A 35 19.84 -4.39 -20.36
CA ASN A 35 20.03 -4.60 -18.92
C ASN A 35 18.95 -3.87 -18.08
N ASP A 36 17.94 -3.28 -18.72
CA ASP A 36 16.82 -2.65 -18.05
C ASP A 36 15.77 -3.68 -17.60
N LEU A 37 14.89 -3.24 -16.71
CA LEU A 37 13.77 -4.05 -16.24
C LEU A 37 12.66 -4.10 -17.31
N ASP A 38 12.15 -5.30 -17.58
CA ASP A 38 11.03 -5.49 -18.52
C ASP A 38 9.70 -5.04 -17.88
N MET A 39 9.43 -3.74 -17.97
CA MET A 39 8.19 -3.11 -17.47
C MET A 39 6.94 -3.64 -18.17
N ASP A 40 7.07 -4.02 -19.44
CA ASP A 40 5.98 -4.55 -20.24
C ASP A 40 5.50 -5.91 -19.71
N TYR A 41 6.45 -6.76 -19.31
CA TYR A 41 6.16 -8.01 -18.63
C TYR A 41 5.42 -7.78 -17.30
N PHE A 42 5.93 -6.89 -16.44
CA PHE A 42 5.26 -6.59 -15.15
C PHE A 42 3.83 -6.05 -15.35
N CYS A 43 3.64 -5.10 -16.26
CA CYS A 43 2.32 -4.53 -16.50
C CYS A 43 1.33 -5.55 -17.06
N LYS A 44 1.74 -6.34 -18.05
CA LYS A 44 0.84 -7.25 -18.79
C LYS A 44 0.60 -8.56 -18.06
N ILE A 45 1.61 -9.10 -17.40
CA ILE A 45 1.53 -10.44 -16.80
C ILE A 45 1.16 -10.37 -15.33
N LEU A 46 1.73 -9.44 -14.57
CA LEU A 46 1.46 -9.37 -13.14
C LEU A 46 0.25 -8.48 -12.86
N ILE A 47 0.36 -7.17 -13.13
CA ILE A 47 -0.65 -6.19 -12.72
C ILE A 47 -1.99 -6.47 -13.39
N ARG A 48 -1.99 -6.70 -14.71
CA ARG A 48 -3.23 -6.94 -15.44
C ARG A 48 -3.91 -8.24 -15.02
N ALA A 49 -3.18 -9.33 -14.85
CA ALA A 49 -3.77 -10.60 -14.45
C ALA A 49 -4.34 -10.54 -13.03
N GLU A 50 -3.66 -9.85 -12.10
CA GLU A 50 -4.17 -9.67 -10.74
C GLU A 50 -5.37 -8.73 -10.70
N LEU A 51 -5.37 -7.64 -11.47
CA LEU A 51 -6.54 -6.77 -11.59
C LEU A 51 -7.72 -7.51 -12.20
N ASP A 52 -7.50 -8.28 -13.27
CA ASP A 52 -8.56 -9.08 -13.89
C ASP A 52 -9.10 -10.13 -12.91
N ALA A 53 -8.25 -10.72 -12.07
CA ALA A 53 -8.68 -11.63 -11.01
C ALA A 53 -9.51 -10.92 -9.92
N LEU A 54 -9.08 -9.75 -9.44
CA LEU A 54 -9.83 -8.95 -8.46
C LEU A 54 -11.19 -8.47 -9.01
N MET A 55 -11.23 -8.09 -10.28
CA MET A 55 -12.46 -7.63 -10.96
C MET A 55 -13.30 -8.79 -11.53
N SER A 56 -12.89 -10.04 -11.35
CA SER A 56 -13.61 -11.21 -11.90
C SER A 56 -14.93 -11.49 -11.19
N VAL A 57 -15.13 -10.93 -10.00
CA VAL A 57 -16.34 -11.07 -9.20
C VAL A 57 -17.11 -9.76 -9.27
N PRO A 58 -18.44 -9.79 -9.51
CA PRO A 58 -19.25 -8.58 -9.43
C PRO A 58 -19.15 -7.97 -8.03
N VAL A 59 -19.20 -6.64 -7.96
CA VAL A 59 -19.24 -5.93 -6.67
C VAL A 59 -20.41 -6.49 -5.86
N PRO A 60 -20.16 -6.98 -4.63
CA PRO A 60 -21.22 -7.50 -3.79
C PRO A 60 -22.25 -6.40 -3.54
N LYS A 61 -23.51 -6.80 -3.46
CA LYS A 61 -24.61 -5.88 -3.19
C LYS A 61 -24.35 -5.16 -1.87
N PRO A 62 -24.48 -3.81 -1.79
CA PRO A 62 -24.26 -3.07 -0.55
C PRO A 62 -25.05 -3.64 0.63
N GLU A 63 -26.23 -4.19 0.37
CA GLU A 63 -27.08 -4.82 1.38
C GLU A 63 -26.41 -6.03 2.06
N GLU A 64 -25.49 -6.71 1.36
CA GLU A 64 -24.80 -7.91 1.85
C GLU A 64 -23.53 -7.59 2.65
N TRP A 65 -22.92 -6.41 2.47
CA TRP A 65 -21.63 -6.09 3.11
C TRP A 65 -21.57 -4.73 3.80
N ALA A 66 -22.22 -3.70 3.27
CA ALA A 66 -22.21 -2.34 3.82
C ALA A 66 -23.34 -2.16 4.85
N PHE A 67 -24.51 -2.73 4.56
CA PHE A 67 -25.70 -2.71 5.42
C PHE A 67 -25.93 -4.05 6.13
N SER A 68 -24.90 -4.89 6.22
CA SER A 68 -24.95 -6.11 7.03
C SER A 68 -25.18 -5.76 8.51
N GLU A 69 -25.95 -6.56 9.22
CA GLU A 69 -26.19 -6.42 10.67
C GLU A 69 -24.89 -6.44 11.47
N ASP A 70 -23.84 -7.11 10.96
CA ASP A 70 -22.51 -7.13 11.58
C ASP A 70 -21.89 -5.73 11.67
N ASN A 71 -22.22 -4.83 10.75
CA ASN A 71 -21.70 -3.46 10.75
C ASN A 71 -22.44 -2.56 11.76
N ASN A 72 -23.49 -3.04 12.42
CA ASN A 72 -24.15 -2.31 13.50
C ASN A 72 -23.22 -2.13 14.72
N TYR A 73 -22.13 -2.91 14.78
CA TYR A 73 -21.12 -2.85 15.84
C TYR A 73 -19.91 -1.97 15.50
N LEU A 74 -19.89 -1.31 14.34
CA LEU A 74 -18.70 -0.61 13.80
C LEU A 74 -18.05 0.42 14.76
N PHE A 75 -18.85 0.98 15.67
CA PHE A 75 -18.41 1.99 16.64
C PHE A 75 -18.60 1.58 18.10
N GLU A 76 -19.00 0.33 18.33
CA GLU A 76 -19.15 -0.23 19.67
C GLU A 76 -17.85 -0.90 20.10
N SER A 77 -17.72 -1.20 21.39
CA SER A 77 -16.59 -2.01 21.88
C SER A 77 -16.71 -3.46 21.43
N ASP A 78 -15.57 -4.15 21.29
CA ASP A 78 -15.52 -5.56 20.84
C ASP A 78 -16.36 -6.52 21.72
N ASP A 79 -16.67 -6.13 22.96
CA ASP A 79 -17.47 -6.88 23.93
C ASP A 79 -18.95 -6.45 24.00
N ALA A 80 -19.39 -5.56 23.11
CA ALA A 80 -20.76 -5.07 23.11
C ALA A 80 -21.79 -6.19 22.87
N GLU A 81 -22.61 -6.48 23.89
CA GLU A 81 -23.68 -7.49 23.80
C GLU A 81 -24.90 -6.97 23.00
N ILE A 82 -25.03 -5.65 22.88
CA ILE A 82 -26.16 -4.99 22.20
C ILE A 82 -25.62 -4.35 20.92
N PRO A 83 -26.24 -4.60 19.75
CA PRO A 83 -25.84 -3.92 18.51
C PRO A 83 -26.04 -2.42 18.64
N GLY A 84 -25.08 -1.66 18.11
CA GLY A 84 -25.17 -0.22 17.97
C GLY A 84 -26.13 0.19 16.85
N ARG A 85 -25.94 1.41 16.34
CA ARG A 85 -26.78 1.97 15.27
C ARG A 85 -26.53 1.28 13.93
N SER A 86 -27.60 1.05 13.17
CA SER A 86 -27.53 0.46 11.83
C SER A 86 -27.02 1.43 10.78
N PRO A 87 -26.30 0.96 9.73
CA PRO A 87 -25.77 1.82 8.67
C PRO A 87 -26.83 2.71 7.96
N GLU A 88 -28.08 2.28 7.92
CA GLU A 88 -29.22 3.08 7.42
C GLU A 88 -29.51 4.29 8.32
N GLU A 89 -29.60 4.07 9.63
CA GLU A 89 -29.83 5.13 10.61
C GLU A 89 -28.70 6.18 10.57
N TRP A 90 -27.45 5.76 10.35
CA TRP A 90 -26.32 6.68 10.18
C TRP A 90 -26.48 7.59 8.95
N LEU A 91 -26.90 7.03 7.82
CA LEU A 91 -27.03 7.79 6.57
C LEU A 91 -28.20 8.78 6.57
N GLU A 92 -29.22 8.53 7.39
CA GLU A 92 -30.37 9.42 7.55
C GLU A 92 -30.08 10.62 8.47
N GLU A 93 -28.96 10.63 9.18
CA GLU A 93 -28.59 11.76 10.02
C GLU A 93 -28.24 13.01 9.21
N THR A 94 -28.51 14.16 9.82
CA THR A 94 -28.30 15.47 9.16
C THR A 94 -26.82 15.73 8.85
N ASN A 95 -25.90 15.08 9.57
CA ASN A 95 -24.45 15.14 9.33
C ASN A 95 -23.73 13.82 9.71
N PRO A 96 -23.70 12.82 8.81
CA PRO A 96 -23.13 11.50 9.09
C PRO A 96 -21.60 11.55 9.34
N GLU A 97 -20.90 12.52 8.75
CA GLU A 97 -19.45 12.69 8.96
C GLU A 97 -19.14 13.09 10.40
N GLU A 98 -19.92 14.02 10.95
CA GLU A 98 -19.75 14.48 12.34
C GLU A 98 -20.10 13.37 13.33
N ALA A 99 -21.15 12.60 13.06
CA ALA A 99 -21.50 11.43 13.86
C ALA A 99 -20.36 10.39 13.89
N MET A 100 -19.78 10.08 12.73
CA MET A 100 -18.65 9.14 12.61
C MET A 100 -17.39 9.64 13.30
N ARG A 101 -17.08 10.94 13.17
CA ARG A 101 -15.95 11.57 13.88
C ARG A 101 -16.13 11.51 15.39
N ASN A 102 -17.33 11.79 15.90
CA ASN A 102 -17.61 11.74 17.35
C ASN A 102 -17.50 10.32 17.90
N ALA A 103 -18.01 9.33 17.16
CA ALA A 103 -17.93 7.93 17.56
C ALA A 103 -16.48 7.41 17.65
N LEU A 104 -15.62 7.80 16.70
CA LEU A 104 -14.19 7.48 16.75
C LEU A 104 -13.47 8.15 17.93
N MET A 105 -13.86 9.39 18.27
CA MET A 105 -13.31 10.10 19.43
C MET A 105 -13.74 9.47 20.75
N ASP A 106 -15.01 9.06 20.86
CA ASP A 106 -15.53 8.39 22.06
C ASP A 106 -14.88 7.00 22.26
N TYR A 107 -14.63 6.26 21.17
CA TYR A 107 -13.88 5.01 21.21
C TYR A 107 -12.43 5.22 21.68
N GLU A 108 -11.72 6.22 21.15
CA GLU A 108 -10.36 6.55 21.61
C GLU A 108 -10.32 6.98 23.08
N LEU A 109 -11.31 7.73 23.55
CA LEU A 109 -11.45 8.11 24.95
C LEU A 109 -11.76 6.91 25.85
N GLY A 110 -12.59 5.98 25.39
CA GLY A 110 -12.89 4.72 26.07
C GLY A 110 -11.64 3.87 26.30
N LEU A 111 -10.86 3.63 25.25
CA LEU A 111 -9.56 2.93 25.33
C LEU A 111 -8.57 3.63 26.25
N TYR A 112 -8.53 4.97 26.23
CA TYR A 112 -7.66 5.74 27.10
C TYR A 112 -8.07 5.64 28.59
N THR A 113 -9.35 5.53 28.89
CA THR A 113 -9.84 5.34 30.27
C THR A 113 -9.62 3.93 30.81
N ASP A 114 -9.81 2.90 29.98
CA ASP A 114 -9.61 1.49 30.35
C ASP A 114 -8.12 1.14 30.55
N SER A 115 -7.22 1.77 29.78
CA SER A 115 -5.75 1.63 29.94
C SER A 115 -5.18 2.20 31.24
N ARG A 116 -5.99 2.91 32.05
CA ARG A 116 -5.59 3.54 33.32
C ARG A 116 -6.20 2.90 34.57
N SER A 117 -7.08 1.92 34.42
CA SER A 117 -7.55 1.04 35.51
C SER A 117 -6.63 -0.16 35.70
#